data_AF-A0A843ISR1-F1
#
_entry.id   AF-A0A843ISR1-F1
#
_cell.length_a   1.000
_cell.length_b   1.000
_cell.length_c   1.000
_cell.angle_alpha   90.00
_cell.angle_beta   90.00
_cell.angle_gamma   90.00
#
_symmetry.space_group_name_H-M   'P 1'
#
loop_
_entity.id
_entity.type
_entity.pdbx_description
1 polymer ?
#
loop_
_entity_poly.entity_id
_entity_poly.type
_entity_poly.pdbx_seq_one_letter_code
_entity_poly.pdbx_strand_id
1 'polypeptide(L)'
;MLISSTKSPAFILIGQVSRRFALCIELQEREICQTLMEGDMVAVSAPEGGELRHAAMLLELVRSYRQPLLVLPKDHAGSKRLSMVVSAGSEIIPKCTIIRGTHPEQNVICSSEELSTLSFNASTDGVKVSYPSKESFKAEIIRYSDIF
;
A
#
# COMPACT_ATOMS: atom_id res chain seq x y z
N MET A 1 -1.73 10.78 0.27
CA MET A 1 -1.81 10.95 -1.20
C MET A 1 -2.65 9.81 -1.76
N LEU A 2 -3.68 10.11 -2.54
CA LEU A 2 -4.45 9.13 -3.30
C LEU A 2 -4.00 9.20 -4.76
N ILE A 3 -3.71 8.06 -5.37
CA ILE A 3 -3.54 7.94 -6.82
C ILE A 3 -4.61 7.01 -7.36
N SER A 4 -5.39 7.48 -8.32
CA SER A 4 -6.42 6.70 -9.00
C SER A 4 -6.16 6.60 -10.50
N SER A 5 -6.57 5.45 -11.05
CA SER A 5 -6.66 5.26 -12.49
C SER A 5 -7.78 6.14 -13.06
N THR A 6 -7.58 6.69 -14.25
CA THR A 6 -8.66 7.37 -14.99
C THR A 6 -9.50 6.40 -15.82
N LYS A 7 -9.06 5.14 -15.95
CA LYS A 7 -9.70 4.11 -16.78
C LYS A 7 -10.49 3.09 -15.96
N SER A 8 -10.22 2.99 -14.67
CA SER A 8 -10.78 1.98 -13.76
C SER A 8 -10.96 2.57 -12.36
N PRO A 9 -11.81 1.98 -11.49
CA PRO A 9 -11.99 2.47 -10.12
C PRO A 9 -10.79 2.18 -9.19
N ALA A 10 -9.71 1.60 -9.72
CA ALA A 10 -8.54 1.22 -8.95
C ALA A 10 -7.81 2.44 -8.37
N PHE A 11 -7.29 2.29 -7.15
CA PHE A 11 -6.49 3.33 -6.51
C PHE A 11 -5.44 2.80 -5.53
N ILE A 12 -4.45 3.63 -5.22
CA ILE A 12 -3.50 3.44 -4.13
C ILE A 12 -3.57 4.66 -3.20
N LEU A 13 -3.78 4.41 -1.91
CA LEU A 13 -3.71 5.42 -0.86
C LEU A 13 -2.39 5.28 -0.10
N ILE A 14 -1.65 6.38 0.04
CA ILE A 14 -0.34 6.43 0.69
C ILE A 14 -0.35 7.45 1.82
N GLY A 15 0.18 7.05 2.97
CA GLY A 15 0.47 7.92 4.11
C GLY A 15 1.90 7.74 4.61
N GLN A 16 2.57 8.85 4.95
CA GLN A 16 3.92 8.78 5.50
C GLN A 16 3.92 8.45 6.99
N VAL A 17 4.86 7.62 7.42
CA VAL A 17 5.12 7.26 8.80
C VAL A 17 5.65 8.49 9.54
N SER A 18 5.00 8.85 10.65
CA SER A 18 5.36 10.04 11.44
C SER A 18 6.46 9.80 12.47
N ARG A 19 6.74 8.54 12.79
CA ARG A 19 7.77 8.16 13.77
C ARG A 19 8.28 6.76 13.49
N ARG A 20 9.57 6.54 13.75
CA ARG A 20 10.18 5.21 13.63
C ARG A 20 9.42 4.15 14.44
N PHE A 21 9.20 2.97 13.84
CA PHE A 21 8.74 1.78 14.55
C PHE A 21 9.17 0.49 13.84
N ALA A 22 9.13 -0.63 14.57
CA ALA A 22 9.28 -1.96 13.98
C ALA A 22 7.91 -2.44 13.48
N LEU A 23 7.80 -2.68 12.18
CA LEU A 23 6.68 -3.34 11.56
C LEU A 23 6.88 -4.85 11.65
N CYS A 24 6.02 -5.51 12.43
CA CYS A 24 5.94 -6.95 12.50
C CYS A 24 5.21 -7.51 11.27
N ILE A 25 5.80 -8.51 10.64
CA ILE A 25 5.28 -9.21 9.47
C ILE A 25 5.15 -10.68 9.85
N GLU A 26 3.92 -11.12 10.08
CA GLU A 26 3.58 -12.46 10.51
C GLU A 26 3.47 -13.39 9.30
N LEU A 27 4.31 -14.42 9.28
CA LEU A 27 4.21 -15.54 8.36
C LEU A 27 3.61 -16.73 9.11
N GLN A 28 3.26 -17.79 8.37
CA GLN A 28 2.63 -18.98 8.94
C GLN A 28 3.38 -19.57 10.15
N GLU A 29 4.71 -19.60 10.11
CA GLU A 29 5.54 -20.30 11.12
C GLU A 29 6.55 -19.37 11.83
N ARG A 30 6.60 -18.08 11.47
CA ARG A 30 7.58 -17.14 12.01
C ARG A 30 7.17 -15.68 11.85
N GLU A 31 7.82 -14.80 12.59
CA GLU A 31 7.72 -13.36 12.42
C GLU A 31 9.00 -12.80 11.75
N ILE A 32 8.85 -11.78 10.92
CA ILE A 32 9.94 -10.93 10.43
C ILE A 32 9.64 -9.49 10.84
N CYS A 33 10.65 -8.76 11.32
CA CYS A 33 10.50 -7.35 11.64
C CYS A 33 11.25 -6.47 10.64
N GLN A 34 10.56 -5.49 10.07
CA GLN A 34 11.15 -4.42 9.26
C GLN A 34 11.11 -3.11 10.04
N THR A 35 12.21 -2.36 10.08
CA THR A 35 12.16 -1.00 10.64
C THR A 35 11.58 -0.06 9.60
N LEU A 36 10.51 0.67 9.97
CA LEU A 36 10.05 1.84 9.22
C LEU A 36 10.61 3.10 9.89
N MET A 37 11.21 3.96 9.10
CA MET A 37 11.73 5.26 9.50
C MET A 37 10.65 6.33 9.42
N GLU A 38 10.88 7.46 10.08
CA GLU A 38 10.07 8.65 9.83
C GLU A 38 10.23 9.08 8.36
N GLY A 39 9.11 9.37 7.70
CA GLY A 39 9.06 9.70 6.27
C GLY A 39 8.85 8.51 5.33
N ASP A 40 9.08 7.27 5.78
CA ASP A 40 8.72 6.05 5.04
C ASP A 40 7.22 6.00 4.77
N MET A 41 6.76 5.10 3.91
CA MET A 41 5.37 5.03 3.50
C MET A 41 4.68 3.79 4.05
N VAL A 42 3.38 3.94 4.32
CA VAL A 42 2.43 2.83 4.29
C VAL A 42 1.50 3.07 3.10
N ALA A 43 1.32 2.06 2.27
CA ALA A 43 0.49 2.11 1.08
C ALA A 43 -0.62 1.06 1.17
N VAL A 44 -1.83 1.46 0.80
CA VAL A 44 -2.98 0.56 0.65
C VAL A 44 -3.39 0.58 -0.81
N SER A 45 -3.39 -0.59 -1.45
CA SER A 45 -3.84 -0.75 -2.82
C SER A 45 -5.24 -1.36 -2.83
N ALA A 46 -6.12 -0.77 -3.62
CA ALA A 46 -7.43 -1.27 -3.97
C ALA A 46 -7.46 -1.58 -5.47
N PRO A 47 -6.99 -2.77 -5.89
CA PRO A 47 -6.79 -3.08 -7.31
C PRO A 47 -8.08 -3.09 -8.14
N GLU A 48 -9.22 -3.35 -7.49
CA GLU A 48 -10.55 -3.36 -8.10
C GLU A 48 -11.41 -2.16 -7.63
N GLY A 49 -10.80 -1.20 -6.92
CA GLY A 49 -11.50 -0.12 -6.25
C GLY A 49 -12.15 -0.53 -4.93
N GLY A 50 -13.06 0.32 -4.44
CA GLY A 50 -13.76 0.14 -3.15
C GLY A 50 -13.86 1.46 -2.38
N GLU A 51 -14.33 1.36 -1.14
CA GLU A 51 -14.53 2.54 -0.28
C GLU A 51 -13.21 3.13 0.21
N LEU A 52 -12.98 4.43 -0.03
CA LEU A 52 -11.78 5.12 0.44
C LEU A 52 -11.62 5.05 1.96
N ARG A 53 -12.74 5.08 2.70
CA ARG A 53 -12.75 4.94 4.16
C ARG A 53 -12.20 3.58 4.61
N HIS A 54 -12.45 2.51 3.87
CA HIS A 54 -11.87 1.19 4.14
C HIS A 54 -10.33 1.23 4.00
N ALA A 55 -9.84 1.81 2.90
CA ALA A 55 -8.40 1.96 2.69
C ALA A 55 -7.75 2.83 3.79
N ALA A 56 -8.40 3.92 4.19
CA ALA A 56 -7.90 4.79 5.25
C ALA A 56 -7.82 4.10 6.62
N MET A 57 -8.78 3.24 6.96
CA MET A 57 -8.71 2.43 8.18
C MET A 57 -7.54 1.45 8.16
N LEU A 58 -7.35 0.71 7.06
CA LEU A 58 -6.22 -0.20 6.90
C LEU A 58 -4.87 0.53 7.00
N LEU A 59 -4.77 1.71 6.38
CA LEU A 59 -3.61 2.57 6.46
C LEU A 59 -3.28 2.92 7.92
N GLU A 60 -4.28 3.37 8.68
CA GLU A 60 -4.08 3.81 10.06
C GLU A 60 -3.80 2.68 11.04
N LEU A 61 -4.42 1.52 10.86
CA LEU A 61 -4.13 0.33 11.66
C LEU A 61 -2.62 0.04 11.64
N VAL A 62 -1.97 0.15 10.49
CA VAL A 62 -0.53 -0.09 10.36
C VAL A 62 0.29 1.15 10.74
N ARG A 63 0.00 2.31 10.15
CA ARG A 63 0.83 3.51 10.27
C ARG A 63 0.80 4.15 11.66
N SER A 64 -0.37 4.14 12.31
CA SER A 64 -0.60 4.83 13.58
C SER A 64 -0.69 3.85 14.74
N TYR A 65 -1.39 2.74 14.55
CA TYR A 65 -1.62 1.73 15.58
C TYR A 65 -0.65 0.54 15.51
N ARG A 66 0.24 0.50 14.50
CA ARG A 66 1.34 -0.47 14.39
C ARG A 66 0.86 -1.93 14.37
N GLN A 67 -0.34 -2.16 13.83
CA GLN A 67 -0.88 -3.49 13.59
C GLN A 67 0.12 -4.29 12.73
N PRO A 68 0.44 -5.55 13.11
CA PRO A 68 1.26 -6.41 12.27
C PRO A 68 0.59 -6.68 10.92
N LEU A 69 1.41 -6.89 9.89
CA LEU A 69 0.94 -7.38 8.60
C LEU A 69 0.92 -8.91 8.60
N LEU A 70 -0.17 -9.48 8.11
CA LEU A 70 -0.32 -10.94 7.98
C LEU A 70 -0.01 -11.34 6.54
N VAL A 71 0.95 -12.24 6.36
CA VAL A 71 1.30 -12.80 5.06
C VAL A 71 0.76 -14.22 4.98
N LEU A 72 -0.23 -14.40 4.10
CA LEU A 72 -0.88 -15.67 3.86
C LEU A 72 -0.03 -16.57 2.96
N PRO A 73 -0.10 -17.90 3.12
CA PRO A 73 0.41 -18.83 2.11
C PRO A 73 -0.23 -18.56 0.73
N LYS A 74 0.51 -18.83 -0.35
CA LYS A 74 0.06 -18.55 -1.74
C LYS A 74 -1.29 -19.15 -2.09
N ASP A 75 -1.56 -20.37 -1.62
CA ASP A 75 -2.79 -21.12 -1.91
C ASP A 75 -3.87 -20.95 -0.83
N HIS A 76 -3.70 -19.99 0.09
CA HIS A 76 -4.64 -19.78 1.17
C HIS A 76 -5.97 -19.20 0.67
N ALA A 77 -7.09 -19.81 1.06
CA ALA A 77 -8.43 -19.38 0.63
C ALA A 77 -8.75 -17.92 1.00
N GLY A 78 -8.12 -17.39 2.05
CA GLY A 78 -8.24 -16.00 2.49
C GLY A 78 -7.72 -14.98 1.47
N SER A 79 -6.71 -15.31 0.66
CA SER A 79 -6.11 -14.38 -0.30
C SER A 79 -7.12 -13.89 -1.34
N LYS A 80 -8.11 -14.73 -1.68
CA LYS A 80 -9.22 -14.38 -2.59
C LYS A 80 -10.22 -13.40 -1.97
N ARG A 81 -10.23 -13.23 -0.65
CA ARG A 81 -11.13 -12.33 0.08
C ARG A 81 -10.52 -10.95 0.33
N LEU A 82 -9.22 -10.79 0.09
CA LEU A 82 -8.53 -9.51 0.27
C LEU A 82 -8.86 -8.58 -0.91
N SER A 83 -9.85 -7.71 -0.70
CA SER A 83 -10.21 -6.67 -1.67
C SER A 83 -9.19 -5.52 -1.71
N MET A 84 -8.46 -5.31 -0.61
CA MET A 84 -7.37 -4.36 -0.49
C MET A 84 -6.17 -5.02 0.20
N VAL A 85 -4.98 -4.54 -0.10
CA VAL A 85 -3.73 -5.03 0.52
C VAL A 85 -2.89 -3.85 0.99
N VAL A 86 -2.06 -4.10 2.00
CA VAL A 86 -1.16 -3.10 2.59
C VAL A 86 0.28 -3.50 2.34
N SER A 87 1.14 -2.51 2.12
CA SER A 87 2.58 -2.66 1.99
C SER A 87 3.27 -1.43 2.61
N ALA A 88 4.54 -1.53 3.00
CA ALA A 88 5.20 -0.46 3.73
C ALA A 88 6.74 -0.45 3.57
N GLY A 89 7.30 0.74 3.39
CA GLY A 89 8.74 0.93 3.22
C GLY A 89 9.09 2.28 2.62
N SER A 90 10.38 2.50 2.40
CA SER A 90 10.90 3.68 1.70
C SER A 90 10.62 3.67 0.20
N GLU A 91 10.31 2.50 -0.37
CA GLU A 91 9.93 2.30 -1.76
C GLU A 91 8.69 1.39 -1.82
N ILE A 92 7.73 1.70 -2.69
CA ILE A 92 6.58 0.84 -3.00
C ILE A 92 6.46 0.67 -4.51
N ILE A 93 6.42 -0.59 -4.94
CA ILE A 93 6.32 -1.02 -6.34
C ILE A 93 5.02 -1.81 -6.51
N PRO A 94 4.00 -1.24 -7.16
CA PRO A 94 2.79 -1.96 -7.49
C PRO A 94 3.05 -3.03 -8.56
N LYS A 95 2.42 -4.21 -8.42
CA LYS A 95 2.51 -5.32 -9.39
C LYS A 95 1.13 -5.96 -9.59
N CYS A 96 0.77 -6.23 -10.84
CA CYS A 96 -0.48 -6.90 -11.20
C CYS A 96 -0.37 -8.44 -11.28
N THR A 97 0.85 -8.98 -11.23
CA THR A 97 1.12 -10.43 -11.42
C THR A 97 1.35 -11.20 -10.11
N ILE A 98 1.22 -10.54 -8.97
CA ILE A 98 1.43 -11.15 -7.65
C ILE A 98 0.11 -11.49 -6.95
N ILE A 99 0.15 -12.51 -6.09
CA ILE A 99 -1.01 -12.94 -5.32
C ILE A 99 -1.17 -12.04 -4.08
N ARG A 100 -2.40 -11.57 -3.85
CA ARG A 100 -2.72 -10.63 -2.77
C ARG A 100 -2.41 -11.20 -1.39
N GLY A 101 -1.67 -10.43 -0.61
CA GLY A 101 -1.41 -10.75 0.80
C GLY A 101 -0.46 -11.93 1.02
N THR A 102 0.28 -12.38 0.00
CA THR A 102 1.14 -13.58 0.11
C THR A 102 2.63 -13.30 -0.03
N HIS A 103 3.02 -12.02 -0.07
CA HIS A 103 4.40 -11.60 -0.23
C HIS A 103 4.93 -11.01 1.07
N PRO A 104 6.04 -11.55 1.62
CA PRO A 104 6.70 -10.95 2.78
C PRO A 104 7.42 -9.66 2.42
N GLU A 105 7.82 -9.45 1.17
CA GLU A 105 8.48 -8.23 0.73
C GLU A 105 7.52 -7.04 0.76
N GLN A 106 7.75 -6.10 1.67
CA GLN A 106 6.89 -4.92 1.86
C GLN A 106 7.24 -3.72 0.97
N ASN A 107 8.18 -3.89 0.03
CA ASN A 107 8.38 -2.93 -1.04
C ASN A 107 7.49 -3.22 -2.26
N VAL A 108 6.70 -4.28 -2.24
CA VAL A 108 5.85 -4.69 -3.36
C VAL A 108 4.39 -4.75 -2.91
N ILE A 109 3.46 -4.36 -3.78
CA ILE A 109 2.02 -4.36 -3.47
C ILE A 109 1.19 -4.83 -4.66
N CYS A 110 0.17 -5.65 -4.44
CA CYS A 110 -0.70 -6.09 -5.53
C CYS A 110 -1.54 -4.90 -6.02
N SER A 111 -1.65 -4.68 -7.32
CA SER A 111 -2.37 -3.56 -7.94
C SER A 111 -3.09 -3.95 -9.22
N SER A 112 -3.84 -3.01 -9.80
CA SER A 112 -4.31 -3.14 -11.17
C SER A 112 -3.15 -3.05 -12.16
N GLU A 113 -3.39 -3.45 -13.41
CA GLU A 113 -2.40 -3.37 -14.50
C GLU A 113 -1.95 -1.92 -14.73
N GLU A 114 -2.89 -0.98 -14.74
CA GLU A 114 -2.57 0.44 -14.98
C GLU A 114 -1.70 1.02 -13.87
N LEU A 115 -1.98 0.69 -12.60
CA LEU A 115 -1.19 1.18 -11.47
C LEU A 115 0.17 0.47 -11.35
N SER A 116 0.36 -0.66 -12.03
CA SER A 116 1.61 -1.42 -12.00
C SER A 116 2.78 -0.75 -12.75
N THR A 117 2.50 0.31 -13.51
CA THR A 117 3.51 1.11 -14.20
C THR A 117 4.16 2.16 -13.29
N LEU A 118 3.58 2.41 -12.10
CA LEU A 118 4.04 3.41 -11.15
C LEU A 118 5.16 2.88 -10.26
N SER A 119 5.92 3.80 -9.68
CA SER A 119 6.70 3.51 -8.46
C SER A 119 6.67 4.69 -7.51
N PHE A 120 6.75 4.40 -6.22
CA PHE A 120 6.68 5.39 -5.15
C PHE A 120 7.94 5.33 -4.32
N ASN A 121 8.51 6.49 -4.04
CA ASN A 121 9.68 6.62 -3.19
C ASN A 121 9.41 7.68 -2.11
N ALA A 122 9.80 7.36 -0.87
CA ALA A 122 9.82 8.31 0.21
C ALA A 122 10.86 9.40 -0.10
N SER A 123 10.51 10.65 0.17
CA SER A 123 11.42 11.78 0.10
C SER A 123 11.22 12.69 1.29
N THR A 124 12.17 13.61 1.50
CA THR A 124 12.06 14.66 2.52
C THR A 124 10.83 15.55 2.32
N ASP A 125 10.39 15.71 1.07
CA ASP A 125 9.27 16.59 0.69
C ASP A 125 7.95 15.82 0.54
N GLY A 126 7.91 14.53 0.87
CA GLY A 126 6.71 13.71 0.81
C GLY A 126 6.92 12.40 0.05
N VAL A 127 6.02 12.13 -0.90
CA VAL A 127 6.06 10.93 -1.74
C VAL A 127 6.37 11.34 -3.16
N LYS A 128 7.48 10.86 -3.70
CA LYS A 128 7.83 11.01 -5.11
C LYS A 128 7.22 9.87 -5.91
N VAL A 129 6.46 10.22 -6.94
CA VAL A 129 5.81 9.28 -7.86
C VAL A 129 6.60 9.28 -9.16
N SER A 130 7.01 8.09 -9.60
CA SER A 130 7.57 7.89 -10.93
C SER A 130 6.56 7.13 -11.79
N TYR A 131 6.46 7.52 -13.05
CA TYR A 131 5.56 6.89 -14.03
C TYR A 131 6.22 6.93 -15.41
N PRO A 132 5.96 5.93 -16.29
CA PRO A 132 6.41 6.01 -17.66
C PRO A 132 5.71 7.20 -18.35
N SER A 133 6.46 7.91 -19.19
CA SER A 133 5.92 9.07 -19.91
C SER A 133 4.71 8.66 -20.76
N LYS A 134 3.56 9.34 -20.58
CA LYS A 134 2.30 9.33 -21.37
C LYS A 134 1.03 8.68 -20.75
N GLU A 135 0.99 8.36 -19.46
CA GLU A 135 -0.26 7.88 -18.83
C GLU A 135 -0.98 8.96 -18.01
N SER A 136 -2.32 8.93 -18.05
CA SER A 136 -3.21 9.86 -17.33
C SER A 136 -3.65 9.25 -16.00
N PHE A 137 -2.92 9.52 -14.93
CA PHE A 137 -3.33 9.21 -13.56
C PHE A 137 -3.85 10.48 -12.87
N LYS A 138 -4.75 10.31 -11.90
CA LYS A 138 -5.15 11.41 -11.03
C LYS A 138 -4.47 11.25 -9.68
N ALA A 139 -3.68 12.24 -9.28
CA ALA A 139 -3.03 12.28 -7.97
C ALA A 139 -3.65 13.41 -7.13
N GLU A 140 -4.07 13.08 -5.92
CA GLU A 140 -4.72 14.01 -5.00
C GLU A 140 -4.11 13.91 -3.60
N ILE A 141 -3.97 15.05 -2.93
CA ILE A 141 -3.69 15.09 -1.50
C ILE A 141 -5.04 15.13 -0.79
N ILE A 142 -5.36 14.07 -0.07
CA ILE A 142 -6.60 13.95 0.70
C ILE A 142 -6.28 14.19 2.17
N ARG A 143 -7.12 14.97 2.85
CA ARG A 143 -7.02 15.20 4.30
C ARG A 143 -7.93 14.21 5.03
N TYR A 144 -7.59 13.87 6.27
CA TYR A 144 -8.43 12.98 7.10
C TYR A 144 -9.86 13.50 7.25
N SER A 145 -10.04 14.82 7.36
CA SER A 145 -11.35 15.49 7.40
C SER A 145 -12.22 15.25 6.18
N ASP A 146 -11.61 14.87 5.05
CA ASP A 146 -12.32 14.63 3.80
C ASP A 146 -12.79 13.17 3.70
N ILE A 147 -12.34 12.31 4.62
CA ILE A 147 -12.64 10.87 4.65
C ILE A 147 -13.57 10.52 5.82
N PHE A 148 -13.36 11.13 6.99
CA PHE A 148 -14.05 10.81 8.23
C PHE A 148 -15.13 11.83 8.62
#